data_AF-A0A4Y7RGU6-F1
#
_entry.id   AF-A0A4Y7RGU6-F1
#
_cell.length_a   1.000
_cell.length_b   1.000
_cell.length_c   1.000
_cell.angle_alpha   90.00
_cell.angle_beta   90.00
_cell.angle_gamma   90.00
#
_symmetry.space_group_name_H-M   'P 1'
#
loop_
_entity.id
_entity.type
_entity.pdbx_description
1 polymer ?
#
loop_
_entity_poly.entity_id
_entity_poly.type
_entity_poly.pdbx_seq_one_letter_code
_entity_poly.pdbx_strand_id
1 'polypeptide(L)'
;MRLKSGKIIGILFGMALMIGLMAPAAFASVTFQLQDGSGAPYTLTSLDPTTGDPLTYSSYYCNQGTYKYYDAKGQNLLSMINTALTGSGFSSGDVDYVEFIGSDGYDTDDYGAITLGDLSGYYYYSPTTSPGTAVAPIIATQYRTRDTGDFSPANCPRNFYGQPGPTGGADEDTMQMWVKGLSTVVLKVNQ
;
A
#
# COMPACT_ATOMS: atom_id res chain seq x y z
N MET A 1 34.39 -49.71 -35.95
CA MET A 1 32.97 -49.33 -35.70
C MET A 1 32.92 -48.60 -34.36
N ARG A 2 32.53 -47.31 -34.35
CA ARG A 2 32.50 -46.43 -33.16
C ARG A 2 31.20 -46.67 -32.37
N LEU A 3 31.29 -46.97 -31.07
CA LEU A 3 30.14 -46.91 -30.15
C LEU A 3 30.01 -45.48 -29.62
N LYS A 4 28.93 -44.80 -30.00
CA LYS A 4 28.49 -43.51 -29.46
C LYS A 4 27.55 -43.78 -28.29
N SER A 5 27.96 -43.50 -27.06
CA SER A 5 27.07 -43.45 -25.89
C SER A 5 27.50 -42.35 -24.92
N GLY A 6 27.42 -41.09 -25.37
CA GLY A 6 27.65 -39.90 -24.56
C GLY A 6 26.42 -39.01 -24.48
N LYS A 7 25.26 -39.56 -24.06
CA LYS A 7 23.98 -38.82 -24.08
C LYS A 7 23.06 -38.98 -22.87
N ILE A 8 23.53 -39.53 -21.74
CA ILE A 8 22.62 -39.79 -20.58
C ILE A 8 22.97 -38.96 -19.32
N ILE A 9 24.05 -38.17 -19.30
CA ILE A 9 24.43 -37.40 -18.09
C ILE A 9 23.99 -35.91 -18.16
N GLY A 10 23.48 -35.44 -19.31
CA GLY A 10 23.12 -34.03 -19.50
C GLY A 10 21.71 -33.62 -19.03
N ILE A 11 20.81 -34.56 -18.76
CA ILE A 11 19.39 -34.24 -18.50
C ILE A 11 19.08 -34.11 -17.00
N LEU A 12 19.83 -34.77 -16.11
CA LEU A 12 19.59 -34.70 -14.67
C LEU A 12 20.11 -33.41 -14.00
N PHE A 13 21.08 -32.71 -14.62
CA PHE A 13 21.54 -31.40 -14.13
C PHE A 13 20.66 -30.22 -14.60
N GLY A 14 19.76 -30.44 -15.56
CA GLY A 14 18.86 -29.39 -16.07
C GLY A 14 17.60 -29.16 -15.21
N MET A 15 17.19 -30.15 -14.41
CA MET A 15 15.98 -30.02 -13.57
C MET A 15 16.27 -29.53 -12.14
N ALA A 16 17.51 -29.62 -11.67
CA ALA A 16 17.90 -29.06 -10.37
C ALA A 16 18.11 -27.54 -10.42
N LEU A 17 18.30 -26.95 -11.61
CA LEU A 17 18.51 -25.51 -11.78
C LEU A 17 17.21 -24.71 -11.93
N MET A 18 16.05 -25.38 -12.10
CA MET A 18 14.73 -24.73 -12.16
C MET A 18 14.02 -24.67 -10.80
N ILE A 19 14.64 -25.18 -9.73
CA ILE A 19 14.21 -24.99 -8.34
C ILE A 19 15.03 -23.86 -7.68
N GLY A 20 16.10 -23.41 -8.31
CA GLY A 20 16.83 -22.21 -7.90
C GLY A 20 16.16 -20.96 -8.46
N LEU A 21 15.85 -20.00 -7.58
CA LEU A 21 15.25 -18.69 -7.86
C LEU A 21 13.71 -18.61 -7.83
N MET A 22 13.05 -19.38 -6.97
CA MET A 22 12.13 -18.68 -6.07
C MET A 22 12.97 -18.09 -4.94
N ALA A 23 13.75 -17.06 -5.28
CA ALA A 23 14.14 -16.11 -4.25
C ALA A 23 12.81 -15.69 -3.60
N PRO A 24 12.68 -15.73 -2.26
CA PRO A 24 11.62 -14.98 -1.62
C PRO A 24 11.68 -13.60 -2.25
N ALA A 25 10.64 -13.20 -2.99
CA ALA A 25 10.57 -11.82 -3.47
C ALA A 25 10.80 -10.98 -2.21
N ALA A 26 11.90 -10.22 -2.18
CA ALA A 26 12.17 -9.35 -1.05
C ALA A 26 10.91 -8.49 -0.90
N PHE A 27 10.16 -8.72 0.19
CA PHE A 27 8.92 -7.99 0.40
C PHE A 27 9.26 -6.51 0.38
N ALA A 28 8.47 -5.73 -0.35
CA ALA A 28 8.70 -4.30 -0.42
C ALA A 28 8.38 -3.67 0.95
N SER A 29 9.44 -3.32 1.68
CA SER A 29 9.36 -2.67 2.99
C SER A 29 8.99 -1.21 2.85
N VAL A 30 8.18 -0.70 3.77
CA VAL A 30 7.81 0.72 3.84
C VAL A 30 8.52 1.36 5.02
N THR A 31 9.24 2.44 4.76
CA THR A 31 9.93 3.22 5.81
C THR A 31 8.99 4.27 6.37
N PHE A 32 8.92 4.37 7.69
CA PHE A 32 8.24 5.47 8.37
C PHE A 32 9.25 6.52 8.80
N GLN A 33 8.94 7.78 8.52
CA GLN A 33 9.72 8.93 8.93
C GLN A 33 8.86 9.88 9.75
N LEU A 34 9.51 10.63 10.63
CA LEU A 34 8.94 11.77 11.35
C LEU A 34 9.51 13.04 10.74
N GLN A 35 8.67 14.00 10.37
CA GLN A 35 9.11 15.33 9.97
C GLN A 35 8.63 16.34 10.99
N ASP A 36 9.56 17.04 11.63
CA ASP A 36 9.23 18.10 12.59
C ASP A 36 8.96 19.44 11.89
N GLY A 37 8.48 20.42 12.65
CA GLY A 37 8.22 21.78 12.16
C GLY A 37 9.46 22.54 11.61
N SER A 38 10.67 21.99 11.74
CA SER A 38 11.88 22.51 11.08
C SER A 38 12.09 21.94 9.66
N GLY A 39 11.29 20.94 9.29
CA GLY A 39 11.33 20.27 7.99
C GLY A 39 12.34 19.12 7.92
N ALA A 40 12.97 18.73 9.03
CA ALA A 40 13.97 17.67 9.05
C ALA A 40 13.33 16.28 9.24
N PRO A 41 13.54 15.32 8.32
CA PRO A 41 13.02 13.97 8.48
C PRO A 41 13.95 13.10 9.34
N TYR A 42 13.35 12.30 10.23
CA TYR A 42 14.00 11.27 11.03
C TYR A 42 13.38 9.91 10.70
N THR A 43 14.20 8.90 10.38
CA THR A 43 13.68 7.55 10.17
C THR A 43 13.28 6.93 11.50
N LEU A 44 12.01 6.56 11.64
CA LEU A 44 11.47 5.91 12.83
C LEU A 44 11.73 4.40 12.78
N THR A 45 11.22 3.73 11.74
CA THR A 45 11.35 2.27 11.55
C THR A 45 10.96 1.89 10.12
N SER A 46 11.58 0.83 9.58
CA SER A 46 11.11 0.14 8.37
C SER A 46 10.16 -0.98 8.76
N LEU A 47 8.94 -0.96 8.25
CA LEU A 47 7.89 -1.96 8.52
C LEU A 47 7.55 -2.73 7.24
N ASP A 48 7.36 -4.04 7.38
CA ASP A 48 7.03 -4.94 6.27
C ASP A 48 5.51 -5.16 6.20
N PRO A 49 4.82 -4.66 5.16
CA PRO A 49 3.37 -4.80 5.01
C PRO A 49 2.94 -6.21 4.56
N THR A 50 3.23 -7.24 5.37
CA THR A 50 2.88 -8.62 5.01
C THR A 50 1.52 -9.05 5.55
N THR A 51 0.71 -9.64 4.66
CA THR A 51 -0.55 -10.36 4.94
C THR A 51 -1.76 -9.49 5.36
N GLY A 52 -2.95 -10.08 5.28
CA GLY A 52 -4.23 -9.46 5.65
C GLY A 52 -5.41 -10.11 4.92
N ASP A 53 -6.60 -10.05 5.51
CA ASP A 53 -7.82 -10.44 4.82
C ASP A 53 -8.13 -9.44 3.69
N PRO A 54 -8.72 -9.89 2.56
CA PRO A 54 -9.10 -8.98 1.50
C PRO A 54 -10.16 -7.96 1.98
N LEU A 55 -9.87 -6.68 1.76
CA LEU A 55 -10.80 -5.57 1.94
C LEU A 55 -11.15 -4.99 0.57
N THR A 56 -12.41 -4.57 0.42
CA THR A 56 -12.88 -3.94 -0.82
C THR A 56 -12.87 -2.42 -0.67
N TYR A 57 -12.31 -1.75 -1.67
CA TYR A 57 -12.28 -0.30 -1.81
C TYR A 57 -13.01 0.09 -3.09
N SER A 58 -13.64 1.26 -3.11
CA SER A 58 -14.30 1.83 -4.28
C SER A 58 -13.50 3.03 -4.78
N SER A 59 -13.56 3.29 -6.08
CA SER A 59 -12.95 4.45 -6.71
C SER A 59 -13.88 4.95 -7.83
N TYR A 60 -13.86 6.25 -8.12
CA TYR A 60 -14.53 6.78 -9.31
C TYR A 60 -13.72 6.47 -10.57
N TYR A 61 -14.41 6.13 -11.65
CA TYR A 61 -13.80 6.03 -12.96
C TYR A 61 -13.60 7.44 -13.52
N CYS A 62 -12.34 7.86 -13.70
CA CYS A 62 -11.93 9.22 -14.09
C CYS A 62 -12.63 9.80 -15.33
N ASN A 63 -13.28 8.97 -16.14
CA ASN A 63 -13.88 9.40 -17.41
C ASN A 63 -15.36 9.05 -17.59
N GLN A 64 -16.02 8.36 -16.64
CA GLN A 64 -17.37 7.79 -16.88
C GLN A 64 -18.34 7.83 -15.70
N GLY A 65 -17.99 8.42 -14.55
CA GLY A 65 -18.90 8.55 -13.41
C GLY A 65 -19.41 7.22 -12.84
N THR A 66 -18.80 6.09 -13.21
CA THR A 66 -19.08 4.76 -12.68
C THR A 66 -18.04 4.39 -11.64
N TYR A 67 -18.43 3.61 -10.64
CA TYR A 67 -17.50 3.12 -9.63
C TYR A 67 -16.70 1.92 -10.13
N LYS A 68 -15.42 1.89 -9.78
CA LYS A 68 -14.54 0.74 -9.91
C LYS A 68 -14.19 0.21 -8.52
N TYR A 69 -14.25 -1.11 -8.34
CA TYR A 69 -13.94 -1.74 -7.07
C TYR A 69 -12.56 -2.40 -7.12
N TYR A 70 -11.84 -2.29 -6.01
CA TYR A 70 -10.55 -2.93 -5.79
C TYR A 70 -10.66 -3.86 -4.59
N ASP A 71 -10.18 -5.09 -4.73
CA ASP A 71 -9.91 -5.96 -3.58
C ASP A 71 -8.42 -5.87 -3.25
N ALA A 72 -8.07 -5.60 -1.99
CA ALA A 72 -6.70 -5.44 -1.56
C ALA A 72 -6.43 -6.17 -0.24
N LYS A 73 -5.21 -6.70 -0.09
CA LYS A 73 -4.71 -7.38 1.11
C LYS A 73 -3.44 -6.70 1.57
N GLY A 74 -3.34 -6.51 2.88
CA GLY A 74 -2.20 -5.83 3.48
C GLY A 74 -2.39 -5.58 4.97
N GLN A 75 -1.33 -5.05 5.57
CA GLN A 75 -1.31 -4.77 6.99
C GLN A 75 -1.99 -3.43 7.29
N ASN A 76 -2.61 -3.33 8.47
CA ASN A 76 -3.30 -2.13 8.92
C ASN A 76 -2.33 -0.94 9.06
N LEU A 77 -2.60 0.13 8.30
CA LEU A 77 -1.75 1.32 8.25
C LEU A 77 -1.67 2.05 9.60
N LEU A 78 -2.79 2.21 10.31
CA LEU A 78 -2.81 2.91 11.61
C LEU A 78 -2.00 2.16 12.67
N SER A 79 -2.07 0.82 12.67
CA SER A 79 -1.25 -0.01 13.55
C SER A 79 0.24 0.13 13.24
N MET A 80 0.60 0.24 11.96
CA MET A 80 1.98 0.47 11.54
C MET A 80 2.48 1.85 11.96
N ILE A 81 1.66 2.90 11.80
CA ILE A 81 1.96 4.26 12.27
C ILE A 81 2.22 4.25 13.78
N ASN A 82 1.31 3.68 14.58
CA ASN A 82 1.46 3.62 16.03
C ASN A 82 2.72 2.84 16.45
N THR A 83 3.05 1.77 15.72
CA THR A 83 4.27 0.98 15.94
C THR A 83 5.51 1.82 15.68
N ALA A 84 5.55 2.57 14.57
CA ALA A 84 6.67 3.45 14.24
C ALA A 84 6.86 4.57 15.27
N LEU A 85 5.76 5.13 15.81
CA LEU A 85 5.80 6.22 16.80
C LEU A 85 6.29 5.79 18.19
N THR A 86 6.14 4.52 18.57
CA THR A 86 6.44 4.04 19.93
C THR A 86 7.88 4.34 20.40
N GLY A 87 8.85 4.41 19.48
CA GLY A 87 10.26 4.74 19.78
C GLY A 87 10.63 6.22 19.68
N SER A 88 9.70 7.09 19.27
CA SER A 88 9.97 8.48 18.88
C SER A 88 9.74 9.51 19.99
N GLY A 89 9.00 9.15 21.04
CA GLY A 89 8.51 10.08 22.06
C GLY A 89 7.25 10.85 21.67
N PHE A 90 6.76 10.67 20.44
CA PHE A 90 5.49 11.20 19.95
C PHE A 90 4.39 10.14 19.98
N SER A 91 3.15 10.60 20.06
CA SER A 91 1.92 9.81 19.96
C SER A 91 1.19 10.12 18.65
N SER A 92 0.16 9.34 18.32
CA SER A 92 -0.72 9.65 17.19
C SER A 92 -1.44 10.99 17.34
N GLY A 93 -1.63 11.49 18.55
CA GLY A 93 -2.24 12.80 18.79
C GLY A 93 -1.34 13.98 18.39
N ASP A 94 -0.04 13.74 18.21
CA ASP A 94 0.94 14.77 17.83
C ASP A 94 1.16 14.85 16.31
N VAL A 95 0.54 13.94 15.54
CA VAL A 95 0.64 13.91 14.07
C VAL A 95 -0.45 14.79 13.46
N ASP A 96 -0.04 15.88 12.81
CA ASP A 96 -0.95 16.77 12.11
C ASP A 96 -1.43 16.17 10.80
N TYR A 97 -0.49 15.70 9.98
CA TYR A 97 -0.78 15.08 8.68
C TYR A 97 0.26 14.04 8.28
N VAL A 98 -0.12 13.24 7.31
CA VAL A 98 0.59 12.09 6.78
C VAL A 98 0.84 12.33 5.29
N GLU A 99 2.06 12.09 4.86
CA GLU A 99 2.46 12.12 3.46
C GLU A 99 2.87 10.72 3.02
N PHE A 100 2.46 10.32 1.83
CA PHE A 100 2.82 9.06 1.21
C PHE A 100 3.76 9.32 0.03
N ILE A 101 4.88 8.61 -0.01
CA ILE A 101 5.90 8.77 -1.05
C ILE A 101 6.15 7.44 -1.75
N GLY A 102 6.05 7.47 -3.08
CA GLY A 102 6.32 6.36 -3.98
C GLY A 102 7.79 6.25 -4.32
N SER A 103 8.22 5.04 -4.67
CA SER A 103 9.59 4.77 -5.14
C SER A 103 9.95 5.48 -6.46
N ASP A 104 8.97 6.00 -7.18
CA ASP A 104 9.12 6.85 -8.36
C ASP A 104 9.29 8.34 -8.02
N GLY A 105 9.27 8.70 -6.73
CA GLY A 105 9.36 10.08 -6.25
C GLY A 105 8.03 10.83 -6.26
N TYR A 106 6.93 10.17 -6.60
CA TYR A 106 5.59 10.75 -6.43
C TYR A 106 5.27 10.90 -4.94
N ASP A 107 4.83 12.08 -4.52
CA ASP A 107 4.34 12.32 -3.17
C ASP A 107 2.90 12.86 -3.16
N THR A 108 2.25 12.74 -2.01
CA THR A 108 0.88 13.23 -1.82
C THR A 108 0.79 14.64 -1.28
N ASP A 109 1.91 15.28 -0.92
CA ASP A 109 1.92 16.62 -0.32
C ASP A 109 1.37 17.65 -1.34
N ASP A 110 1.65 17.43 -2.62
CA ASP A 110 1.13 18.22 -3.74
C ASP A 110 -0.40 18.17 -3.90
N TYR A 111 -1.07 17.21 -3.29
CA TYR A 111 -2.51 16.97 -3.46
C TYR A 111 -3.35 17.32 -2.22
N GLY A 112 -2.71 17.64 -1.10
CA GLY A 112 -3.36 18.09 0.12
C GLY A 112 -2.93 17.33 1.38
N ALA A 113 -3.26 17.92 2.55
CA ALA A 113 -2.93 17.34 3.84
C ALA A 113 -3.86 16.17 4.20
N ILE A 114 -3.29 15.00 4.49
CA ILE A 114 -4.03 13.80 4.93
C ILE A 114 -3.86 13.63 6.43
N THR A 115 -4.88 13.88 7.23
CA THR A 115 -4.82 13.71 8.69
C THR A 115 -5.00 12.25 9.10
N LEU A 116 -4.69 11.90 10.36
CA LEU A 116 -5.05 10.57 10.89
C LEU A 116 -6.57 10.36 11.00
N GLY A 117 -7.33 11.44 11.16
CA GLY A 117 -8.79 11.42 11.11
C GLY A 117 -9.29 10.97 9.74
N ASP A 118 -8.64 11.46 8.68
CA ASP A 118 -8.92 11.06 7.30
C ASP A 118 -8.69 9.55 7.13
N LEU A 119 -7.56 9.02 7.58
CA LEU A 119 -7.27 7.59 7.43
C LEU A 119 -8.24 6.67 8.17
N SER A 120 -8.83 7.13 9.29
CA SER A 120 -9.65 6.30 10.19
C SER A 120 -11.16 6.44 9.99
N GLY A 121 -11.62 7.51 9.33
CA GLY A 121 -13.02 7.90 9.28
C GLY A 121 -13.82 7.40 8.08
N TYR A 122 -13.19 6.73 7.12
CA TYR A 122 -13.75 6.62 5.77
C TYR A 122 -14.37 5.28 5.36
N TYR A 123 -15.24 5.37 4.36
CA TYR A 123 -16.05 4.26 3.83
C TYR A 123 -15.61 3.95 2.41
N TYR A 124 -15.80 2.71 1.96
CA TYR A 124 -15.95 2.47 0.52
C TYR A 124 -17.43 2.60 0.16
N TYR A 125 -17.71 3.20 -0.99
CA TYR A 125 -19.04 3.31 -1.55
C TYR A 125 -19.59 1.91 -1.87
N SER A 126 -20.83 1.65 -1.46
CA SER A 126 -21.58 0.47 -1.85
C SER A 126 -22.99 0.90 -2.26
N PRO A 127 -23.55 0.44 -3.38
CA PRO A 127 -24.88 0.83 -3.82
C PRO A 127 -26.00 0.36 -2.86
N THR A 128 -25.69 -0.57 -1.95
CA THR A 128 -26.66 -1.14 -1.00
C THR A 128 -26.68 -0.45 0.36
N THR A 129 -25.68 0.36 0.69
CA THR A 129 -25.56 1.01 2.00
C THR A 129 -25.10 2.46 1.84
N SER A 130 -25.86 3.41 2.41
CA SER A 130 -25.44 4.81 2.54
C SER A 130 -24.98 5.07 3.98
N PRO A 131 -23.80 5.66 4.24
CA PRO A 131 -22.87 6.28 3.29
C PRO A 131 -21.93 5.31 2.55
N GLY A 132 -21.93 4.03 2.91
CA GLY A 132 -21.05 2.99 2.38
C GLY A 132 -20.80 1.93 3.44
N THR A 133 -19.65 1.25 3.38
CA THR A 133 -19.16 0.36 4.44
C THR A 133 -17.78 0.84 4.90
N ALA A 134 -17.60 0.96 6.21
CA ALA A 134 -16.33 1.41 6.79
C ALA A 134 -15.21 0.42 6.44
N VAL A 135 -14.05 0.94 6.09
CA VAL A 135 -12.86 0.13 5.76
C VAL A 135 -11.68 0.58 6.58
N ALA A 136 -10.92 -0.40 7.07
CA ALA A 136 -9.66 -0.12 7.70
C ALA A 136 -8.64 0.35 6.65
N PRO A 137 -7.82 1.37 6.93
CA PRO A 137 -6.72 1.73 6.04
C PRO A 137 -5.62 0.67 6.11
N ILE A 138 -5.05 0.30 4.96
CA ILE A 138 -3.99 -0.70 4.83
C ILE A 138 -2.86 -0.22 3.93
N ILE A 139 -1.67 -0.78 4.16
CA ILE A 139 -0.63 -0.85 3.13
C ILE A 139 -0.78 -2.20 2.44
N ALA A 140 -1.31 -2.18 1.22
CA ALA A 140 -1.56 -3.38 0.44
C ALA A 140 -0.31 -3.86 -0.29
N THR A 141 -0.02 -5.16 -0.16
CA THR A 141 1.01 -5.87 -0.95
C THR A 141 0.43 -6.73 -2.06
N GLN A 142 -0.90 -6.87 -2.09
CA GLN A 142 -1.65 -7.51 -3.17
C GLN A 142 -2.95 -6.73 -3.38
N TYR A 143 -3.22 -6.33 -4.63
CA TYR A 143 -4.52 -5.73 -4.97
C TYR A 143 -4.92 -6.06 -6.40
N ARG A 144 -6.23 -6.06 -6.68
CA ARG A 144 -6.80 -6.28 -8.01
C ARG A 144 -8.01 -5.40 -8.24
N THR A 145 -8.37 -5.22 -9.50
CA THR A 145 -9.73 -4.78 -9.84
C THR A 145 -10.69 -5.94 -9.60
N ARG A 146 -11.77 -5.72 -8.85
CA ARG A 146 -12.70 -6.76 -8.40
C ARG A 146 -13.27 -7.62 -9.54
N ASP A 147 -13.60 -6.98 -10.67
CA ASP A 147 -14.38 -7.62 -11.72
C ASP A 147 -13.53 -8.20 -12.87
N THR A 148 -12.23 -7.89 -12.96
CA THR A 148 -11.45 -8.14 -14.19
C THR A 148 -9.96 -8.43 -14.00
N GLY A 149 -9.43 -8.50 -12.78
CA GLY A 149 -7.97 -8.58 -12.56
C GLY A 149 -7.50 -9.72 -11.68
N ASP A 150 -6.30 -10.23 -11.99
CA ASP A 150 -5.48 -10.95 -11.02
C ASP A 150 -4.92 -9.99 -9.97
N PHE A 151 -4.56 -10.52 -8.80
CA PHE A 151 -3.81 -9.74 -7.82
C PHE A 151 -2.45 -9.34 -8.41
N SER A 152 -2.17 -8.04 -8.45
CA SER A 152 -0.84 -7.53 -8.74
C SER A 152 0.12 -7.92 -7.62
N PRO A 153 1.20 -8.69 -7.86
CA PRO A 153 2.06 -9.20 -6.79
C PRO A 153 3.14 -8.23 -6.29
N ALA A 154 3.29 -8.23 -4.95
CA ALA A 154 4.48 -8.17 -4.07
C ALA A 154 5.47 -6.99 -4.12
N ASN A 155 5.76 -6.40 -5.29
CA ASN A 155 6.88 -5.45 -5.40
C ASN A 155 6.41 -3.99 -5.44
N CYS A 156 5.11 -3.75 -5.27
CA CYS A 156 4.50 -2.44 -5.44
C CYS A 156 3.48 -2.21 -4.32
N PRO A 157 3.93 -1.93 -3.07
CA PRO A 157 3.03 -1.58 -1.98
C PRO A 157 2.18 -0.38 -2.36
N ARG A 158 0.96 -0.31 -1.82
CA ARG A 158 0.03 0.79 -2.07
C ARG A 158 -0.76 1.11 -0.82
N ASN A 159 -0.86 2.38 -0.46
CA ASN A 159 -1.78 2.83 0.59
C ASN A 159 -3.21 2.78 0.05
N PHE A 160 -4.07 2.02 0.73
CA PHE A 160 -5.51 2.04 0.51
C PHE A 160 -6.17 2.50 1.81
N TYR A 161 -7.11 3.43 1.69
CA TYR A 161 -7.97 3.88 2.78
C TYR A 161 -9.33 4.28 2.19
N GLY A 162 -10.35 4.42 3.05
CA GLY A 162 -11.68 4.78 2.57
C GLY A 162 -11.72 6.19 1.96
N GLN A 163 -12.84 6.53 1.33
CA GLN A 163 -13.11 7.86 0.81
C GLN A 163 -14.06 8.64 1.75
N PRO A 164 -13.96 9.99 1.82
CA PRO A 164 -15.00 10.82 2.42
C PRO A 164 -16.33 10.47 1.77
N GLY A 165 -17.34 10.14 2.57
CA GLY A 165 -18.65 9.71 2.06
C GLY A 165 -19.31 10.76 1.14
N PRO A 166 -20.50 10.47 0.60
CA PRO A 166 -21.18 11.31 -0.40
C PRO A 166 -21.48 12.77 0.03
N THR A 167 -21.35 13.11 1.33
CA THR A 167 -21.56 14.46 1.88
C THR A 167 -20.26 15.23 2.18
N GLY A 168 -19.08 14.61 1.98
CA GLY A 168 -17.78 15.18 2.33
C GLY A 168 -16.77 15.20 1.19
N GLY A 169 -17.21 15.01 -0.06
CA GLY A 169 -16.34 14.99 -1.22
C GLY A 169 -15.57 13.67 -1.34
N ALA A 170 -16.21 12.62 -1.87
CA ALA A 170 -15.48 11.60 -2.59
C ALA A 170 -15.02 12.21 -3.93
N ASP A 171 -14.11 13.18 -3.89
CA ASP A 171 -13.51 13.68 -5.11
C ASP A 171 -12.57 12.63 -5.69
N GLU A 172 -12.30 12.78 -6.98
CA GLU A 172 -11.32 11.97 -7.69
C GLU A 172 -9.91 12.14 -7.09
N ASP A 173 -9.71 13.19 -6.28
CA ASP A 173 -8.43 13.59 -5.70
C ASP A 173 -7.95 12.59 -4.63
N THR A 174 -8.86 12.00 -3.84
CA THR A 174 -8.49 10.94 -2.87
C THR A 174 -7.82 9.73 -3.54
N MET A 175 -8.15 9.43 -4.80
CA MET A 175 -7.51 8.31 -5.52
C MET A 175 -6.11 8.65 -6.02
N GLN A 176 -5.85 9.92 -6.31
CA GLN A 176 -4.52 10.40 -6.68
C GLN A 176 -3.58 10.21 -5.49
N MET A 177 -4.09 10.29 -4.26
CA MET A 177 -3.33 10.06 -3.04
C MET A 177 -3.00 8.58 -2.76
N TRP A 178 -3.56 7.61 -3.50
CA TRP A 178 -3.18 6.20 -3.40
C TRP A 178 -1.92 5.90 -4.21
N VAL A 179 -0.78 6.12 -3.60
CA VAL A 179 0.58 5.94 -4.14
C VAL A 179 0.88 4.50 -4.50
N LYS A 180 1.38 4.27 -5.72
CA LYS A 180 1.92 2.96 -6.14
C LYS A 180 3.39 2.87 -5.80
N GLY A 181 3.84 1.66 -5.45
CA GLY A 181 5.24 1.45 -5.09
C GLY A 181 5.62 2.27 -3.87
N LEU A 182 4.69 2.41 -2.92
CA LEU A 182 4.85 3.14 -1.68
C LEU A 182 6.13 2.66 -0.99
N SER A 183 7.05 3.59 -0.78
CA SER A 183 8.34 3.33 -0.14
C SER A 183 8.47 4.04 1.19
N THR A 184 7.82 5.20 1.36
CA THR A 184 7.94 6.00 2.58
C THR A 184 6.60 6.59 3.00
N VAL A 185 6.36 6.60 4.31
CA VAL A 185 5.27 7.32 4.95
C VAL A 185 5.91 8.35 5.88
N VAL A 186 5.65 9.63 5.67
CA VAL A 186 6.14 10.70 6.53
C VAL A 186 5.02 11.15 7.45
N LEU A 187 5.30 11.15 8.75
CA LEU A 187 4.41 11.64 9.80
C LEU A 187 4.86 13.06 10.16
N LYS A 188 4.05 14.05 9.81
CA LYS A 188 4.38 15.46 10.07
C LYS A 188 3.81 15.87 11.42
N VAL A 189 4.67 16.35 12.29
CA VAL A 189 4.34 16.75 13.66
C VAL A 189 4.72 18.21 13.87
N ASN A 190 3.78 19.03 14.35
CA ASN A 190 4.09 20.34 14.89
C ASN A 190 4.50 20.23 16.36
N GLN A 191 5.46 21.06 16.75
CA GLN A 191 5.89 21.22 18.14
C GLN A 191 5.05 22.29 18.85
#